data_AF-A0A418VIS8-F1
#
_entry.id   AF-A0A418VIS8-F1
#
_cell.length_a   1.000
_cell.length_b   1.000
_cell.length_c   1.000
_cell.angle_alpha   90.00
_cell.angle_beta   90.00
_cell.angle_gamma   90.00
#
_symmetry.space_group_name_H-M   'P 1'
#
loop_
_entity.id
_entity.type
_entity.pdbx_description
1 polymer ?
#
loop_
_entity_poly.entity_id
_entity_poly.type
_entity_poly.pdbx_seq_one_letter_code
_entity_poly.pdbx_strand_id
1 'polypeptide(L)'
;MQTEIAARDLSDEGRYNVLPLVAQALALDTRYERTLWRDRALLELNVAVLHSFRETGIKIVDHHTAAAQFVRFQEREEQAGREVRGRWSWLISPMSPAASPVWGQRFKTQELSPHFSRPGLSGGCPGRV
;
A
#
# COMPACT_ATOMS: atom_id res chain seq x y z
N MET A 1 4.38 -2.77 5.28
CA MET A 1 2.99 -3.25 5.16
C MET A 1 2.90 -4.19 3.96
N GLN A 2 2.04 -5.20 3.98
CA GLN A 2 1.96 -6.21 2.91
C GLN A 2 1.60 -5.65 1.53
N THR A 3 0.77 -4.62 1.47
CA THR A 3 0.31 -4.04 0.19
C THR A 3 1.43 -3.31 -0.55
N GLU A 4 2.51 -2.92 0.12
CA GLU A 4 3.72 -2.39 -0.54
C GLU A 4 4.38 -3.47 -1.42
N ILE A 5 4.39 -4.71 -0.96
CA ILE A 5 4.99 -5.84 -1.68
C ILE A 5 3.97 -6.38 -2.69
N ALA A 6 2.81 -6.83 -2.21
CA ALA A 6 1.85 -7.53 -3.06
C ALA A 6 1.21 -6.59 -4.08
N ALA A 7 0.72 -5.42 -3.65
CA ALA A 7 -0.10 -4.55 -4.49
C ALA A 7 0.68 -3.47 -5.25
N ARG A 8 1.97 -3.29 -4.96
CA ARG A 8 2.85 -2.38 -5.71
C ARG A 8 3.99 -3.15 -6.35
N ASP A 9 4.96 -3.61 -5.57
CA ASP A 9 6.18 -4.21 -6.11
C ASP A 9 5.89 -5.40 -7.04
N LEU A 10 5.04 -6.32 -6.61
CA LEU A 10 4.74 -7.53 -7.38
C LEU A 10 3.68 -7.31 -8.47
N SER A 11 2.69 -6.43 -8.23
CA SER A 11 1.51 -6.31 -9.09
C SER A 11 1.59 -5.22 -10.16
N ASP A 12 2.27 -4.10 -9.92
CA ASP A 12 2.30 -3.00 -10.89
C ASP A 12 2.88 -3.49 -12.23
N GLU A 13 2.23 -3.13 -13.35
CA GLU A 13 2.64 -3.56 -14.70
C GLU A 13 4.07 -3.11 -15.05
N GLY A 14 4.48 -1.94 -14.56
CA GLY A 14 5.85 -1.41 -14.70
C GLY A 14 6.86 -1.96 -13.69
N ARG A 15 6.48 -2.96 -12.89
CA ARG A 15 7.33 -3.64 -11.91
C ARG A 15 7.44 -5.12 -12.26
N TYR A 16 7.11 -6.04 -11.35
CA TYR A 16 7.21 -7.48 -11.63
C TYR A 16 6.00 -8.04 -12.39
N ASN A 17 4.87 -7.32 -12.41
CA ASN A 17 3.66 -7.69 -13.15
C ASN A 17 3.22 -9.17 -12.99
N VAL A 18 3.17 -9.68 -11.76
CA VAL A 18 2.90 -11.11 -11.52
C VAL A 18 1.42 -11.47 -11.48
N LEU A 19 0.50 -10.50 -11.52
CA LEU A 19 -0.94 -10.76 -11.43
C LEU A 19 -1.46 -11.76 -12.50
N PRO A 20 -1.05 -11.71 -13.77
CA PRO A 20 -1.45 -12.71 -14.76
C PRO A 20 -1.00 -14.13 -14.39
N LEU A 21 0.20 -14.28 -13.80
CA LEU A 21 0.73 -15.59 -13.39
C LEU A 21 -0.04 -16.14 -12.18
N VAL A 22 -0.38 -15.28 -11.22
CA VAL A 22 -1.23 -15.65 -10.09
C VAL A 22 -2.62 -16.08 -10.58
N ALA A 23 -3.21 -15.33 -11.51
CA ALA A 23 -4.51 -15.67 -12.08
C ALA A 23 -4.48 -17.02 -12.82
N GLN A 24 -3.40 -17.31 -13.55
CA GLN A 24 -3.19 -18.61 -14.19
C GLN A 24 -3.07 -19.74 -13.17
N ALA A 25 -2.26 -19.56 -12.12
CA ALA A 25 -2.07 -20.56 -11.06
C ALA A 25 -3.38 -20.88 -10.31
N LEU A 26 -4.28 -19.89 -10.21
CA LEU A 26 -5.61 -20.02 -9.62
C LEU A 26 -6.70 -20.45 -10.61
N ALA A 27 -6.33 -20.73 -11.87
CA ALA A 27 -7.25 -21.07 -12.95
C ALA A 27 -8.42 -20.05 -13.11
N LEU A 28 -8.12 -18.76 -12.98
CA LEU A 28 -9.10 -17.69 -13.17
C LEU A 28 -9.37 -17.42 -14.65
N ASP A 29 -10.60 -17.04 -14.97
CA ASP A 29 -10.96 -16.57 -16.32
C ASP A 29 -10.47 -15.15 -16.55
N THR A 30 -9.35 -15.00 -17.26
CA THR A 30 -8.73 -13.69 -17.54
C THR A 30 -9.23 -13.04 -18.83
N ARG A 31 -10.26 -13.61 -19.50
CA ARG A 31 -10.75 -13.11 -20.80
C ARG A 31 -11.46 -11.76 -20.69
N TYR A 32 -12.08 -11.47 -19.55
CA TYR A 32 -12.88 -10.26 -19.37
C TYR A 32 -12.69 -9.65 -17.98
N GLU A 33 -12.58 -8.32 -17.91
CA GLU A 33 -12.42 -7.59 -16.64
C GLU A 33 -13.58 -7.78 -15.66
N ARG A 34 -14.82 -7.94 -16.17
CA ARG A 34 -16.01 -8.16 -15.35
C ARG A 34 -15.96 -9.44 -14.49
N THR A 35 -15.02 -10.35 -14.77
CA THR A 35 -14.76 -11.53 -13.93
C THR A 35 -14.02 -11.16 -12.64
N LEU A 36 -13.50 -9.93 -12.55
CA LEU A 36 -12.69 -9.41 -11.45
C LEU A 36 -11.46 -10.28 -11.16
N TRP A 37 -10.87 -10.84 -12.22
CA TRP A 37 -9.73 -11.73 -12.09
C TRP A 37 -8.52 -11.02 -11.47
N ARG A 38 -8.32 -9.72 -11.76
CA ARG A 38 -7.25 -8.92 -11.14
C ARG A 38 -7.47 -8.75 -9.65
N ASP A 39 -8.68 -8.40 -9.22
CA ASP A 39 -9.03 -8.21 -7.82
C ASP A 39 -8.84 -9.51 -7.03
N ARG A 40 -9.30 -10.64 -7.58
CA ARG A 40 -9.14 -11.97 -6.99
C ARG A 40 -7.67 -12.39 -6.90
N ALA A 41 -6.91 -12.24 -7.98
CA ALA A 41 -5.48 -12.56 -7.99
C ALA A 41 -4.70 -11.68 -7.00
N LEU A 42 -5.03 -10.39 -6.94
CA LEU A 42 -4.40 -9.43 -6.04
C LEU A 42 -4.68 -9.78 -4.57
N LEU A 43 -5.91 -10.20 -4.25
CA LEU A 43 -6.27 -10.63 -2.90
C LEU A 43 -5.42 -11.83 -2.47
N GLU A 44 -5.38 -12.87 -3.28
CA GLU A 44 -4.59 -14.07 -2.97
C GLU A 44 -3.09 -13.78 -2.88
N LEU A 45 -2.58 -12.86 -3.70
CA LEU A 45 -1.19 -12.41 -3.61
C LEU A 45 -0.90 -11.68 -2.28
N ASN A 46 -1.83 -10.85 -1.80
CA ASN A 46 -1.70 -10.21 -0.47
C ASN A 46 -1.73 -11.25 0.66
N VAL A 47 -2.62 -12.24 0.58
CA VAL A 47 -2.69 -13.36 1.54
C VAL A 47 -1.37 -14.15 1.53
N ALA A 48 -0.83 -14.46 0.35
CA ALA A 48 0.42 -15.19 0.20
C ALA A 48 1.62 -14.43 0.82
N VAL A 49 1.71 -13.11 0.63
CA VAL A 49 2.76 -12.28 1.26
C VAL A 49 2.64 -12.31 2.78
N LEU A 50 1.44 -12.08 3.34
CA LEU A 50 1.24 -12.14 4.80
C LEU A 50 1.58 -13.51 5.37
N HIS A 51 1.15 -14.59 4.70
CA HIS A 51 1.46 -15.95 5.07
C HIS A 51 2.98 -16.19 5.10
N SER A 52 3.68 -15.84 4.01
CA SER A 52 5.12 -16.10 3.87
C SER A 52 5.96 -15.38 4.93
N PHE A 53 5.62 -14.13 5.26
CA PHE A 53 6.31 -13.38 6.31
C PHE A 53 6.03 -13.97 7.70
N ARG A 54 4.81 -14.44 7.96
CA ARG A 54 4.46 -15.13 9.20
C ARG A 54 5.25 -16.43 9.37
N GLU A 55 5.31 -17.27 8.33
CA GLU A 55 6.02 -18.55 8.36
C GLU A 55 7.52 -18.38 8.63
N THR A 56 8.10 -17.27 8.16
CA THR A 56 9.53 -16.95 8.37
C THR A 56 9.80 -16.16 9.65
N GLY A 57 8.77 -15.86 10.45
CA GLY A 57 8.89 -15.08 11.68
C GLY A 57 9.24 -13.61 11.48
N ILE A 58 9.17 -13.10 10.24
CA ILE A 58 9.46 -11.71 9.91
C ILE A 58 8.21 -10.88 10.18
N LYS A 59 8.37 -9.80 10.95
CA LYS A 59 7.25 -8.90 11.28
C LYS A 59 6.74 -8.21 10.01
N ILE A 60 5.44 -8.31 9.79
CA ILE A 60 4.72 -7.58 8.76
C ILE A 60 3.35 -7.15 9.33
N VAL A 61 2.79 -6.08 8.79
CA VAL A 61 1.46 -5.57 9.18
C VAL A 61 0.56 -5.58 7.95
N ASP A 62 -0.70 -5.98 8.15
CA ASP A 62 -1.74 -5.82 7.14
C ASP A 62 -2.27 -4.38 7.07
N HIS A 63 -2.97 -4.02 6.01
CA HIS A 63 -3.35 -2.64 5.75
C HIS A 63 -4.57 -2.20 6.58
N HIS A 64 -5.41 -3.12 7.04
CA HIS A 64 -6.50 -2.81 7.95
C HIS A 64 -5.96 -2.53 9.35
N THR A 65 -5.05 -3.37 9.84
CA THR A 65 -4.36 -3.14 11.12
C THR A 65 -3.54 -1.86 11.08
N ALA A 66 -2.80 -1.60 9.99
CA ALA A 66 -2.04 -0.35 9.84
C ALA A 66 -2.97 0.88 9.86
N ALA A 67 -4.12 0.84 9.18
CA ALA A 67 -5.11 1.90 9.23
C ALA A 67 -5.68 2.11 10.65
N ALA A 68 -6.00 1.04 11.37
CA ALA A 68 -6.47 1.12 12.75
C ALA A 68 -5.40 1.69 13.70
N GLN A 69 -4.12 1.34 13.49
CA GLN A 69 -3.00 1.91 14.22
C GLN A 69 -2.83 3.40 13.92
N PHE A 70 -3.04 3.82 12.66
CA PHE A 70 -3.03 5.22 12.28
C PHE A 70 -4.15 6.01 12.96
N VAL A 71 -5.37 5.47 13.06
CA VAL A 71 -6.47 6.10 13.82
C VAL A 71 -6.09 6.29 15.29
N ARG A 72 -5.49 5.29 15.93
CA ARG A 72 -4.99 5.42 17.32
C ARG A 72 -3.89 6.48 17.46
N PHE A 73 -3.06 6.66 16.44
CA PHE A 73 -2.09 7.75 16.39
C PHE A 73 -2.82 9.11 16.35
N GLN A 74 -3.87 9.25 15.55
CA GLN A 74 -4.67 10.48 15.49
C GLN A 74 -5.30 10.82 16.85
N GLU A 75 -5.88 9.84 17.53
CA GLU A 75 -6.46 10.02 18.86
C GLU A 75 -5.44 10.54 19.88
N ARG A 76 -4.20 10.02 19.82
CA ARG A 76 -3.12 10.46 20.72
C ARG A 76 -2.61 11.87 20.43
N GLU A 77 -2.53 12.23 19.15
CA GLU A 77 -2.14 13.58 18.76
C GLU A 77 -3.21 14.59 19.20
N GLU A 78 -4.49 14.26 19.01
CA GLU A 78 -5.60 15.08 19.47
C GLU A 78 -5.61 15.26 21.00
N GLN A 79 -5.42 14.18 21.77
CA GLN A 79 -5.29 14.25 23.23
C GLN A 79 -4.13 15.14 23.70
N ALA A 80 -3.09 15.25 22.87
CA ALA A 80 -1.95 16.11 23.13
C ALA A 80 -2.06 17.50 22.49
N GLY A 81 -3.22 17.87 21.95
CA GLY A 81 -3.49 19.17 21.34
C GLY A 81 -2.77 19.41 20.00
N ARG A 82 -2.36 18.34 19.29
CA ARG A 82 -1.65 18.41 18.02
C ARG A 82 -2.54 17.97 16.85
N GLU A 83 -2.39 18.65 15.72
CA GLU A 83 -3.11 18.34 14.48
C GLU A 83 -2.33 17.30 13.65
N VAL A 84 -3.01 16.22 13.22
CA VAL A 84 -2.41 15.27 12.28
C VAL A 84 -2.39 15.83 10.86
N ARG A 85 -1.22 15.74 10.23
CA ARG A 85 -0.96 16.15 8.86
C ARG A 85 -0.47 14.97 8.04
N GLY A 86 -0.78 14.98 6.76
CA GLY A 86 -0.43 13.88 5.88
C GLY A 86 -0.94 14.07 4.46
N ARG A 87 -0.38 13.29 3.55
CA ARG A 87 -0.85 13.22 2.15
C ARG A 87 -1.82 12.06 2.05
N TRP A 88 -3.12 12.36 1.94
CA TRP A 88 -4.16 11.33 1.89
C TRP A 88 -3.89 10.23 0.84
N SER A 89 -3.42 10.62 -0.36
CA SER A 89 -3.08 9.69 -1.45
C SER A 89 -1.95 8.72 -1.14
N TRP A 90 -1.16 8.96 -0.08
CA TRP A 90 -0.12 8.06 0.42
C TRP A 90 -0.55 7.27 1.65
N LEU A 91 -1.62 7.70 2.33
CA LEU A 91 -2.15 7.04 3.53
C LEU A 91 -3.17 5.95 3.21
N ILE A 92 -3.92 6.11 2.12
CA ILE A 92 -4.85 5.08 1.67
C ILE A 92 -4.10 3.89 1.07
N SER A 93 -4.55 2.69 1.43
CA SER A 93 -3.99 1.44 0.89
C SER A 93 -4.28 1.31 -0.61
N PRO A 94 -3.34 0.80 -1.43
CA PRO A 94 -3.60 0.50 -2.85
C PRO A 94 -4.58 -0.67 -3.05
N MET A 95 -4.96 -1.38 -1.98
CA MET A 95 -6.02 -2.38 -1.96
C MET A 95 -7.09 -2.00 -0.94
N SER A 96 -8.36 -2.12 -1.35
CA SER A 96 -9.54 -1.88 -0.51
C SER A 96 -9.52 -0.56 0.29
N PRO A 97 -9.11 0.58 -0.30
CA PRO A 97 -8.97 1.82 0.46
C PRO A 97 -10.28 2.29 1.10
N ALA A 98 -11.41 2.07 0.42
CA ALA A 98 -12.74 2.42 0.92
C ALA A 98 -13.20 1.58 2.12
N ALA A 99 -12.54 0.45 2.39
CA ALA A 99 -12.78 -0.38 3.58
C ALA A 99 -11.92 0.04 4.79
N SER A 100 -11.17 1.14 4.67
CA SER A 100 -10.37 1.72 5.75
C SER A 100 -11.10 2.90 6.40
N PRO A 101 -10.98 3.09 7.74
CA PRO A 101 -11.51 4.29 8.42
C PRO A 101 -10.86 5.60 7.94
N VAL A 102 -9.74 5.54 7.22
CA VAL A 102 -9.02 6.72 6.69
C VAL A 102 -9.67 7.26 5.41
N TRP A 103 -10.50 6.47 4.71
CA TRP A 103 -11.03 6.82 3.38
C TRP A 103 -11.76 8.17 3.35
N GLY A 104 -12.67 8.40 4.28
CA GLY A 104 -13.49 9.62 4.34
C GLY A 104 -12.78 10.84 4.93
N GLN A 105 -11.54 10.72 5.36
CA GLN A 105 -10.84 11.77 6.10
C GLN A 105 -10.09 12.73 5.16
N ARG A 106 -9.84 13.94 5.64
CA ARG A 106 -9.04 14.96 4.93
C ARG A 106 -7.89 15.41 5.81
N PHE A 107 -6.72 15.61 5.19
CA PHE A 107 -5.49 15.97 5.89
C PHE A 107 -4.87 17.21 5.24
N LYS A 108 -4.30 18.09 6.07
CA LYS A 108 -3.41 19.14 5.58
C LYS A 108 -2.08 18.51 5.18
N THR A 109 -1.52 18.97 4.05
CA THR A 109 -0.25 18.48 3.50
C THR A 109 0.97 19.30 3.91
N GLN A 110 0.78 20.34 4.74
CA GLN A 110 1.87 21.20 5.19
C GLN A 110 2.90 20.41 6.00
N GLU A 111 4.14 20.36 5.52
CA GLU A 111 5.26 19.76 6.22
C GLU A 111 5.74 20.67 7.37
N LEU A 112 6.02 20.07 8.52
CA LEU A 112 6.57 20.75 9.69
C LEU A 112 7.99 20.26 9.93
N SER A 113 8.90 21.14 10.35
CA SER A 113 10.24 20.73 10.77
C SER A 113 10.21 20.16 12.20
N PRO A 114 10.95 19.07 12.48
CA PRO A 114 11.79 18.31 11.55
C PRO A 114 10.97 17.35 10.64
N HIS A 115 11.34 17.22 9.36
CA HIS A 115 10.75 16.26 8.42
C HIS A 115 11.80 15.66 7.47
N PHE A 116 11.44 14.55 6.81
CA PHE A 116 12.22 13.97 5.71
C PHE A 116 11.87 14.66 4.39
N SER A 117 12.89 15.12 3.66
CA SER A 117 12.73 15.67 2.31
C SER A 117 13.48 14.79 1.31
N ARG A 118 12.99 14.76 0.06
CA ARG A 118 13.78 14.17 -1.02
C ARG A 118 14.97 15.10 -1.28
N PRO A 119 16.21 14.59 -1.36
CA PRO A 119 17.31 15.41 -1.85
C PRO A 119 16.95 15.90 -3.25
N GLY A 120 17.30 17.15 -3.56
CA GLY A 120 17.15 17.68 -4.92
C GLY A 120 17.87 16.75 -5.90
N LEU A 121 17.24 16.42 -7.02
CA LEU A 121 17.85 15.60 -8.06
C LEU A 121 18.96 16.40 -8.76
N SER A 122 20.11 16.56 -8.12
CA SER A 122 21.33 17.04 -8.77
C SER A 122 22.02 15.82 -9.40
N GLY A 123 21.57 15.44 -10.59
CA GLY A 123 22.21 14.41 -11.42
C GLY A 123 21.24 13.32 -11.85
N GLY A 124 20.71 13.43 -13.07
CA GLY A 124 20.14 12.26 -13.75
C GLY A 124 21.25 11.22 -13.96
N CYS A 125 20.92 9.93 -13.83
CA CYS A 125 21.82 8.86 -14.25
C CYS A 125 22.21 9.09 -15.72
N PRO A 126 23.50 9.30 -16.04
CA PRO A 126 23.95 9.34 -17.42
C PRO A 126 23.97 7.89 -17.92
N GLY A 127 22.98 7.51 -18.74
CA GLY A 127 23.00 6.22 -19.43
C GLY A 127 21.66 5.49 -19.44
N ARG A 128 20.75 5.92 -20.32
CA ARG A 128 19.98 4.99 -21.14
C ARG A 128 20.11 5.50 -22.58
N VAL A 129 21.02 4.87 -23.31
CA VAL A 129 21.06 4.86 -24.77
C VAL A 129 20.08 3.79 -25.23
#